data_AF-A0A7J7C175-F1
#
_entry.id   AF-A0A7J7C175-F1
#
_cell.length_a   1.000
_cell.length_b   1.000
_cell.length_c   1.000
_cell.angle_alpha   90.00
_cell.angle_beta   90.00
_cell.angle_gamma   90.00
#
_symmetry.space_group_name_H-M   'P 1'
#
loop_
_entity.id
_entity.type
_entity.pdbx_description
1 polymer ?
#
loop_
_entity_poly.entity_id
_entity_poly.type
_entity_poly.pdbx_seq_one_letter_code
_entity_poly.pdbx_strand_id
1 'polypeptide(L)'
;MQTRMVAFKESKDPVITVRMNQSRVLPLRVLQCFMLFLVLGLAISIVSLNTFRYFAIHSLSPVVTRSTILHCFDKPQGIATWVTPPSILLHTMNDTELFWGASFVPQIKEYPFKRVRKIAFMFLAKGPLPLAPLWERFFKGHEGFYSIYVHSLPSYVHNFTASSVFYKRQVPSQNAEWGMMSMCDAERRLLANALLDISNEWFILVSESCIPLQNFSIIYHYISRSHYSFMGAFDEPGPNGRGRYNWQMQPEVTLDQWRKGSQWFEVDRELAVRIIQDTKYYPKFKEFCRPACYVDEHYFTTMLSIEIPHRLANRTLTWVDWSRGGNHPASFGKVDITEGLFKKIFEAPASINNMEVGSDQSSVKKRSSIILGPWGGNGGASWDDGTYNGVREIRIVYDKCIDSICVVYDKNSKHVEAEKHGGVGGTKMAEIKLQYPEEYLISVSGHYSPVVHGGSPVIRSLAFKSNRRMFGPYGVEEGTPFTFSIDGCQIVGFKGRSGWFLDSIGFRLSRVSTKFLQKVQKRLQRLTTTASNSSSTRNAEEIVE
;
A
#
# COMPACT_ATOMS: atom_id res chain seq x y z
N MET A 1 36.91 -92.98 27.92
CA MET A 1 36.97 -93.91 29.07
C MET A 1 36.71 -93.09 30.33
N GLN A 2 35.60 -93.30 31.04
CA GLN A 2 35.49 -94.31 32.12
C GLN A 2 36.44 -93.93 33.29
N THR A 3 36.04 -93.83 34.56
CA THR A 3 34.88 -94.40 35.26
C THR A 3 34.81 -93.82 36.69
N ARG A 4 33.58 -93.79 37.25
CA ARG A 4 33.15 -94.23 38.60
C ARG A 4 34.08 -94.08 39.82
N MET A 5 33.45 -93.71 40.94
CA MET A 5 32.98 -94.58 42.05
C MET A 5 32.26 -93.67 43.07
N VAL A 6 30.93 -93.72 43.26
CA VAL A 6 30.08 -94.63 44.07
C VAL A 6 30.53 -94.84 45.52
N ALA A 7 29.72 -94.34 46.46
CA ALA A 7 29.37 -94.94 47.76
C ALA A 7 28.05 -94.27 48.22
N PHE A 8 26.84 -94.85 48.12
CA PHE A 8 26.21 -96.03 48.72
C PHE A 8 25.87 -95.90 50.23
N LYS A 9 24.57 -95.72 50.53
CA LYS A 9 23.72 -96.59 51.39
C LYS A 9 22.34 -95.94 51.59
N GLU A 10 21.26 -96.53 51.07
CA GLU A 10 20.39 -97.57 51.67
C GLU A 10 19.50 -97.03 52.80
N SER A 11 18.21 -97.35 52.95
CA SER A 11 17.30 -98.27 52.24
C SER A 11 15.86 -98.04 52.75
N LYS A 12 14.91 -98.69 52.03
CA LYS A 12 13.61 -99.25 52.46
C LYS A 12 12.31 -98.46 52.17
N ASP A 13 11.70 -98.88 51.05
CA ASP A 13 10.25 -99.07 50.82
C ASP A 13 9.62 -100.07 51.84
N PRO A 14 8.30 -100.41 51.87
CA PRO A 14 7.19 -100.08 50.95
C PRO A 14 5.79 -99.77 51.57
N VAL A 15 4.99 -99.04 50.78
CA VAL A 15 3.56 -99.17 50.36
C VAL A 15 2.45 -99.72 51.31
N ILE A 16 1.26 -99.10 51.09
CA ILE A 16 -0.16 -99.51 51.27
C ILE A 16 -0.80 -98.91 52.54
N THR A 17 -1.75 -97.96 52.47
CA THR A 17 -3.18 -98.22 52.18
C THR A 17 -3.95 -96.91 51.93
N VAL A 18 -4.83 -96.91 50.92
CA VAL A 18 -5.83 -95.85 50.68
C VAL A 18 -6.97 -95.95 51.70
N ARG A 19 -7.32 -94.84 52.36
CA ARG A 19 -8.67 -94.65 52.95
C ARG A 19 -9.09 -93.17 52.88
N MET A 20 -10.32 -92.97 52.44
CA MET A 20 -10.93 -91.68 52.11
C MET A 20 -11.34 -90.84 53.33
N ASN A 21 -11.47 -89.53 53.05
CA ASN A 21 -12.33 -88.51 53.65
C ASN A 21 -11.94 -87.89 55.00
N GLN A 22 -11.58 -86.59 54.95
CA GLN A 22 -12.34 -85.54 55.65
C GLN A 22 -12.12 -84.18 54.96
N SER A 23 -13.23 -83.63 54.47
CA SER A 23 -13.39 -82.30 53.90
C SER A 23 -12.96 -81.21 54.88
N ARG A 24 -11.88 -80.48 54.57
CA ARG A 24 -11.54 -79.26 55.31
C ARG A 24 -12.33 -78.10 54.72
N VAL A 25 -13.42 -77.80 55.43
CA VAL A 25 -14.27 -76.62 55.27
C VAL A 25 -13.39 -75.37 55.35
N LEU A 26 -13.45 -74.52 54.31
CA LEU A 26 -12.83 -73.19 54.32
C LEU A 26 -13.35 -72.42 55.54
N PRO A 27 -12.49 -71.79 56.36
CA PRO A 27 -12.93 -71.07 57.55
C PRO A 27 -13.94 -70.00 57.14
N LEU A 28 -15.13 -70.03 57.75
CA LEU A 28 -16.29 -69.18 57.43
C LEU A 28 -15.91 -67.70 57.29
N ARG A 29 -14.93 -67.22 58.05
CA ARG A 29 -14.41 -65.83 57.97
C ARG A 29 -13.73 -65.50 56.64
N VAL A 30 -13.01 -66.44 56.03
CA VAL A 30 -12.35 -66.22 54.73
C VAL A 30 -13.39 -66.22 53.62
N LEU A 31 -14.38 -67.11 53.68
CA LEU A 31 -15.53 -67.08 52.77
C LEU A 31 -16.33 -65.77 52.92
N GLN A 32 -16.54 -65.28 54.14
CA GLN A 32 -17.18 -63.99 54.40
C GLN A 32 -16.37 -62.81 53.84
N CYS A 33 -15.04 -62.82 53.94
CA CYS A 33 -14.20 -61.79 53.31
C CYS A 33 -14.30 -61.84 51.77
N PHE A 34 -14.24 -63.03 51.16
CA PHE A 34 -14.42 -63.17 49.71
C PHE A 34 -15.80 -62.73 49.25
N MET A 35 -16.86 -63.05 50.01
CA MET A 35 -18.21 -62.59 49.71
C MET A 35 -18.33 -61.06 49.86
N LEU A 36 -17.66 -60.45 50.84
CA LEU A 36 -17.59 -58.99 50.99
C LEU A 36 -16.90 -58.33 49.78
N PHE A 37 -15.76 -58.86 49.33
CA PHE A 37 -15.07 -58.33 48.15
C PHE A 37 -15.89 -58.54 46.86
N LEU A 38 -16.62 -59.66 46.75
CA LEU A 38 -17.47 -59.94 45.60
C LEU A 38 -18.72 -59.04 45.59
N VAL A 39 -19.32 -58.77 46.74
CA VAL A 39 -20.42 -57.80 46.88
C VAL A 39 -19.93 -56.39 46.59
N LEU A 40 -18.74 -56.00 47.07
CA LEU A 40 -18.15 -54.69 46.78
C LEU A 40 -17.83 -54.54 45.29
N GLY A 41 -17.26 -55.57 44.66
CA GLY A 41 -16.98 -55.60 43.22
C GLY A 41 -18.25 -55.50 42.38
N LEU A 42 -19.31 -56.23 42.75
CA LEU A 42 -20.61 -56.14 42.08
C LEU A 42 -21.26 -54.77 42.30
N ALA A 43 -21.17 -54.20 43.50
CA ALA A 43 -21.68 -52.85 43.78
C ALA A 43 -20.97 -51.79 42.93
N ILE A 44 -19.63 -51.85 42.83
CA ILE A 44 -18.85 -50.95 41.97
C ILE A 44 -19.22 -51.14 40.50
N SER A 45 -19.41 -52.39 40.04
CA SER A 45 -19.82 -52.68 38.66
C SER A 45 -21.22 -52.14 38.35
N ILE A 46 -22.17 -52.25 39.29
CA ILE A 46 -23.53 -51.72 39.15
C ILE A 46 -23.50 -50.19 39.14
N VAL A 47 -22.71 -49.57 40.02
CA VAL A 47 -22.52 -48.11 40.04
C VAL A 47 -21.87 -47.65 38.74
N SER A 48 -20.86 -48.37 38.22
CA SER A 48 -20.22 -48.09 36.92
C SER A 48 -21.19 -48.19 35.74
N LEU A 49 -22.03 -49.23 35.70
CA LEU A 49 -23.06 -49.37 34.67
C LEU A 49 -24.15 -48.31 34.78
N ASN A 50 -24.53 -47.93 36.01
CA ASN A 50 -25.53 -46.89 36.24
C ASN A 50 -24.98 -45.49 36.01
N THR A 51 -23.69 -45.21 36.25
CA THR A 51 -23.06 -43.94 35.85
C THR A 51 -22.89 -43.87 34.35
N PHE A 52 -22.48 -44.95 33.68
CA PHE A 52 -22.44 -44.99 32.21
C PHE A 52 -23.83 -44.79 31.61
N ARG A 53 -24.88 -45.42 32.16
CA ARG A 53 -26.27 -45.18 31.74
C ARG A 53 -26.73 -43.75 32.08
N TYR A 54 -26.41 -43.21 33.24
CA TYR A 54 -26.76 -41.84 33.62
C TYR A 54 -26.09 -40.81 32.69
N PHE A 55 -24.81 -41.00 32.34
CA PHE A 55 -24.11 -40.16 31.36
C PHE A 55 -24.58 -40.39 29.92
N ALA A 56 -24.91 -41.62 29.53
CA ALA A 56 -25.47 -41.94 28.21
C ALA A 56 -26.91 -41.39 28.03
N ILE A 57 -27.69 -41.34 29.11
CA ILE A 57 -29.06 -40.80 29.13
C ILE A 57 -29.04 -39.27 29.26
N HIS A 58 -28.08 -38.68 29.99
CA HIS A 58 -27.85 -37.23 29.99
C HIS A 58 -27.17 -36.69 28.71
N SER A 59 -26.65 -37.55 27.85
CA SER A 59 -26.21 -37.18 26.49
C SER A 59 -27.30 -37.36 25.42
N LEU A 60 -28.52 -37.75 25.82
CA LEU A 60 -29.69 -37.84 24.95
C LEU A 60 -30.90 -37.15 25.60
N SER A 61 -30.95 -35.83 25.49
CA SER A 61 -32.21 -35.06 25.62
C SER A 61 -32.50 -34.29 24.32
N PRO A 62 -33.77 -34.17 23.93
CA PRO A 62 -34.18 -34.00 22.54
C PRO A 62 -34.25 -32.51 22.19
N VAL A 63 -33.45 -32.04 21.24
CA VAL A 63 -33.77 -30.78 20.57
C VAL A 63 -34.82 -31.10 19.51
N VAL A 64 -36.06 -30.88 19.94
CA VAL A 64 -37.23 -30.64 19.09
C VAL A 64 -36.79 -29.89 17.84
N THR A 65 -36.93 -30.52 16.68
CA THR A 65 -36.90 -29.88 15.37
C THR A 65 -38.14 -28.98 15.24
N ARG A 66 -38.13 -27.85 15.93
CA ARG A 66 -38.89 -26.67 15.54
C ARG A 66 -37.91 -25.71 14.91
N SER A 67 -38.05 -25.60 13.59
CA SER A 67 -37.53 -24.54 12.74
C SER A 67 -37.66 -23.18 13.43
N THR A 68 -36.58 -22.75 14.07
CA THR A 68 -36.26 -21.34 14.19
C THR A 68 -35.03 -21.16 13.32
N ILE A 69 -35.26 -20.48 12.21
CA ILE A 69 -34.28 -20.02 11.23
C ILE A 69 -33.08 -19.43 11.98
N LEU A 70 -32.00 -20.21 12.12
CA LEU A 70 -30.67 -19.64 12.15
C LEU A 70 -30.13 -19.92 10.76
N HIS A 71 -30.26 -18.92 9.91
CA HIS A 71 -29.47 -18.76 8.71
C HIS A 71 -28.00 -18.90 9.16
N CYS A 72 -27.46 -20.13 9.12
CA CYS A 72 -26.03 -20.28 9.02
C CYS A 72 -25.66 -19.43 7.82
N PHE A 73 -24.82 -18.41 8.03
CA PHE A 73 -24.23 -17.68 6.91
C PHE A 73 -23.69 -18.74 5.97
N ASP A 74 -24.37 -18.94 4.85
CA ASP A 74 -23.77 -19.57 3.69
C ASP A 74 -22.46 -18.82 3.50
N LYS A 75 -21.33 -19.50 3.69
CA LYS A 75 -20.08 -19.04 3.08
C LYS A 75 -20.47 -18.75 1.64
N PRO A 76 -20.28 -17.53 1.11
CA PRO A 76 -20.73 -17.25 -0.23
C PRO A 76 -20.06 -18.23 -1.18
N GLN A 77 -20.81 -19.24 -1.61
CA GLN A 77 -20.39 -20.20 -2.61
C GLN A 77 -20.38 -19.43 -3.93
N GLY A 78 -19.23 -18.83 -4.23
CA GLY A 78 -19.07 -17.98 -5.40
C GLY A 78 -17.87 -17.05 -5.29
N ILE A 79 -17.70 -16.23 -6.34
CA ILE A 79 -16.63 -15.25 -6.49
C ILE A 79 -16.54 -14.26 -5.32
N ALA A 80 -17.63 -13.98 -4.60
CA ALA A 80 -17.63 -13.01 -3.50
C ALA A 80 -16.58 -13.33 -2.40
N THR A 81 -16.29 -14.61 -2.14
CA THR A 81 -15.22 -15.03 -1.22
C THR A 81 -13.83 -14.49 -1.61
N TRP A 82 -13.59 -14.23 -2.90
CA TRP A 82 -12.34 -13.70 -3.43
C TRP A 82 -12.29 -12.17 -3.47
N VAL A 83 -13.45 -11.51 -3.38
CA VAL A 83 -13.62 -10.05 -3.61
C VAL A 83 -13.75 -9.27 -2.30
N THR A 84 -14.23 -9.93 -1.25
CA THR A 84 -14.34 -9.35 0.08
C THR A 84 -13.34 -10.02 1.03
N PRO A 85 -12.52 -9.24 1.76
CA PRO A 85 -11.65 -9.83 2.76
C PRO A 85 -12.52 -10.51 3.82
N PRO A 86 -12.10 -11.66 4.36
CA PRO A 86 -12.81 -12.33 5.45
C PRO A 86 -13.11 -11.36 6.60
N SER A 87 -14.25 -11.55 7.27
CA SER A 87 -14.60 -10.78 8.47
C SER A 87 -13.61 -10.99 9.63
N ILE A 88 -12.82 -12.06 9.56
CA ILE A 88 -11.72 -12.40 10.47
C ILE A 88 -10.52 -12.77 9.59
N LEU A 89 -9.40 -12.05 9.72
CA LEU A 89 -8.18 -12.32 8.96
C LEU A 89 -7.32 -13.44 9.55
N LEU A 90 -7.64 -13.93 10.74
CA LEU A 90 -6.95 -15.07 11.34
C LEU A 90 -7.27 -16.36 10.59
N HIS A 91 -6.23 -17.12 10.27
CA HIS A 91 -6.29 -18.41 9.58
C HIS A 91 -5.21 -19.35 10.11
N THR A 92 -5.28 -20.63 9.75
CA THR A 92 -4.34 -21.67 10.18
C THR A 92 -3.24 -21.98 9.17
N MET A 93 -3.28 -21.37 7.96
CA MET A 93 -2.27 -21.59 6.94
C MET A 93 -0.87 -21.20 7.44
N ASN A 94 0.13 -22.03 7.13
CA ASN A 94 1.54 -21.69 7.30
C ASN A 94 2.02 -20.76 6.18
N ASP A 95 3.25 -20.22 6.30
CA ASP A 95 3.80 -19.28 5.31
C ASP A 95 3.86 -19.89 3.90
N THR A 96 4.18 -21.18 3.76
CA THR A 96 4.24 -21.87 2.46
C THR A 96 2.88 -21.92 1.77
N GLU A 97 1.84 -22.35 2.50
CA GLU A 97 0.46 -22.40 2.02
C GLU A 97 -0.07 -21.00 1.70
N LEU A 98 0.21 -20.04 2.58
CA LEU A 98 -0.20 -18.65 2.42
C LEU A 98 0.44 -18.01 1.19
N PHE A 99 1.75 -18.15 1.01
CA PHE A 99 2.45 -17.57 -0.14
C PHE A 99 2.04 -18.24 -1.45
N TRP A 100 1.88 -19.56 -1.44
CA TRP A 100 1.34 -20.29 -2.59
C TRP A 100 -0.07 -19.80 -2.95
N GLY A 101 -0.98 -19.71 -1.97
CA GLY A 101 -2.35 -19.21 -2.18
C GLY A 101 -2.41 -17.74 -2.62
N ALA A 102 -1.52 -16.90 -2.10
CA ALA A 102 -1.46 -15.48 -2.47
C ALA A 102 -0.82 -15.25 -3.86
N SER A 103 -0.08 -16.22 -4.39
CA SER A 103 0.56 -16.14 -5.70
C SER A 103 -0.40 -16.36 -6.88
N PHE A 104 -1.65 -16.78 -6.64
CA PHE A 104 -2.63 -16.98 -7.70
C PHE A 104 -3.00 -15.65 -8.38
N VAL A 105 -2.71 -15.57 -9.69
CA VAL A 105 -3.04 -14.42 -10.53
C VAL A 105 -4.02 -14.84 -11.64
N PRO A 106 -5.18 -14.17 -11.79
CA PRO A 106 -6.11 -14.43 -12.88
C PRO A 106 -5.46 -14.20 -14.25
N GLN A 107 -5.57 -15.18 -15.15
CA GLN A 107 -5.08 -15.06 -16.52
C GLN A 107 -6.11 -14.39 -17.46
N ILE A 108 -7.39 -14.45 -17.08
CA ILE A 108 -8.46 -13.72 -17.77
C ILE A 108 -8.44 -12.27 -17.27
N LYS A 109 -8.18 -11.33 -18.17
CA LYS A 109 -8.04 -9.89 -17.84
C LYS A 109 -9.34 -9.26 -17.36
N GLU A 110 -10.47 -9.74 -17.86
CA GLU A 110 -11.79 -9.24 -17.50
C GLU A 110 -12.33 -9.96 -16.27
N TYR A 111 -12.77 -9.19 -15.29
CA TYR A 111 -13.39 -9.74 -14.08
C TYR A 111 -14.88 -9.98 -14.33
N PRO A 112 -15.44 -11.11 -13.84
CA PRO A 112 -16.87 -11.40 -13.95
C PRO A 112 -17.75 -10.52 -13.04
N PHE A 113 -17.20 -9.44 -12.48
CA PHE A 113 -17.86 -8.50 -11.56
C PHE A 113 -17.21 -7.12 -11.66
N LYS A 114 -17.92 -6.10 -11.20
CA LYS A 114 -17.39 -4.73 -11.11
C LYS A 114 -16.38 -4.63 -9.97
N ARG A 115 -15.09 -4.79 -10.30
CA ARG A 115 -13.97 -4.66 -9.34
C ARG A 115 -13.71 -3.19 -9.01
N VAL A 116 -13.78 -2.84 -7.73
CA VAL A 116 -13.28 -1.56 -7.19
C VAL A 116 -11.87 -1.81 -6.67
N ARG A 117 -10.88 -1.11 -7.24
CA ARG A 117 -9.48 -1.26 -6.83
C ARG A 117 -9.26 -0.62 -5.47
N LYS A 118 -8.68 -1.38 -4.54
CA LYS A 118 -8.44 -0.96 -3.16
C LYS A 118 -6.94 -0.75 -2.89
N ILE A 119 -6.66 0.07 -1.89
CA ILE A 119 -5.33 0.17 -1.27
C ILE A 119 -5.32 -0.66 0.01
N ALA A 120 -4.40 -1.62 0.09
CA ALA A 120 -4.12 -2.37 1.30
C ALA A 120 -3.14 -1.58 2.18
N PHE A 121 -3.60 -1.16 3.35
CA PHE A 121 -2.75 -0.57 4.38
C PHE A 121 -2.29 -1.67 5.33
N MET A 122 -0.98 -1.94 5.29
CA MET A 122 -0.33 -3.00 6.02
C MET A 122 0.45 -2.38 7.19
N PHE A 123 -0.04 -2.60 8.40
CA PHE A 123 0.56 -2.10 9.63
C PHE A 123 1.49 -3.16 10.21
N LEU A 124 2.78 -2.85 10.24
CA LEU A 124 3.78 -3.64 10.96
C LEU A 124 4.08 -2.94 12.28
N ALA A 125 3.59 -3.50 13.39
CA ALA A 125 3.69 -2.91 14.72
C ALA A 125 4.25 -3.90 15.72
N LYS A 126 4.82 -3.43 16.84
CA LYS A 126 5.17 -4.34 17.94
C LYS A 126 3.99 -4.58 18.89
N GLY A 127 3.14 -3.58 19.09
CA GLY A 127 2.04 -3.65 20.05
C GLY A 127 0.88 -2.71 19.70
N PRO A 128 0.47 -1.80 20.61
CA PRO A 128 -0.68 -0.93 20.36
C PRO A 128 -0.46 -0.02 19.15
N LEU A 129 -1.56 0.40 18.52
CA LEU A 129 -1.58 1.44 17.49
C LEU A 129 -2.03 2.77 18.13
N PRO A 130 -1.15 3.54 18.78
CA PRO A 130 -1.52 4.77 19.49
C PRO A 130 -2.12 5.83 18.56
N LEU A 131 -1.76 5.79 17.28
CA LEU A 131 -2.23 6.71 16.25
C LEU A 131 -3.49 6.21 15.53
N ALA A 132 -4.10 5.10 15.98
CA ALA A 132 -5.34 4.56 15.40
C ALA A 132 -6.46 5.61 15.26
N PRO A 133 -6.73 6.52 16.23
CA PRO A 133 -7.76 7.55 16.06
C PRO A 133 -7.50 8.50 14.88
N LEU A 134 -6.23 8.77 14.54
CA LEU A 134 -5.88 9.58 13.37
C LEU A 134 -6.16 8.82 12.07
N TRP A 135 -5.80 7.54 12.04
CA TRP A 135 -6.09 6.66 10.91
C TRP A 135 -7.58 6.44 10.70
N GLU A 136 -8.37 6.27 11.78
CA GLU A 136 -9.84 6.20 11.70
C GLU A 136 -10.43 7.45 11.05
N ARG A 137 -9.92 8.64 11.40
CA ARG A 137 -10.33 9.89 10.74
C ARG A 137 -9.92 9.95 9.27
N PHE A 138 -8.75 9.41 8.93
CA PHE A 138 -8.25 9.36 7.56
C PHE A 138 -9.10 8.44 6.67
N PHE A 139 -9.58 7.31 7.21
CA PHE A 139 -10.36 6.31 6.47
C PHE A 139 -11.87 6.58 6.41
N LYS A 140 -12.39 7.47 7.28
CA LYS A 140 -13.81 7.75 7.41
C LYS A 140 -14.41 8.26 6.10
N GLY A 141 -15.45 7.59 5.60
CA GLY A 141 -16.16 7.96 4.37
C GLY A 141 -15.54 7.42 3.09
N HIS A 142 -14.53 6.55 3.20
CA HIS A 142 -13.86 5.89 2.07
C HIS A 142 -14.00 4.36 2.14
N GLU A 143 -15.03 3.87 2.84
CA GLU A 143 -15.30 2.44 2.98
C GLU A 143 -15.43 1.79 1.60
N GLY A 144 -14.67 0.72 1.36
CA GLY A 144 -14.64 0.00 0.08
C GLY A 144 -13.49 0.36 -0.86
N PHE A 145 -12.73 1.44 -0.59
CA PHE A 145 -11.51 1.79 -1.33
C PHE A 145 -10.21 1.37 -0.65
N TYR A 146 -10.30 0.79 0.55
CA TYR A 146 -9.16 0.34 1.31
C TYR A 146 -9.44 -0.99 2.02
N SER A 147 -8.35 -1.64 2.43
CA SER A 147 -8.34 -2.76 3.36
C SER A 147 -7.20 -2.57 4.36
N ILE A 148 -7.31 -3.16 5.55
CA ILE A 148 -6.35 -2.97 6.64
C ILE A 148 -5.89 -4.34 7.11
N TYR A 149 -4.58 -4.49 7.26
CA TYR A 149 -3.92 -5.70 7.77
C TYR A 149 -2.93 -5.28 8.85
N VAL A 150 -2.93 -5.98 9.98
CA VAL A 150 -2.05 -5.65 11.11
C VAL A 150 -1.25 -6.88 11.49
N HIS A 151 0.08 -6.76 11.43
CA HIS A 151 1.01 -7.74 11.95
C HIS A 151 1.63 -7.17 13.23
N SER A 152 1.45 -7.89 14.34
CA SER A 152 1.91 -7.49 15.68
C SER A 152 2.74 -8.58 16.33
N LEU A 153 3.28 -8.35 17.53
CA LEU A 153 3.84 -9.46 18.31
C LEU A 153 2.78 -10.56 18.49
N PRO A 154 3.14 -11.87 18.39
CA PRO A 154 2.17 -12.96 18.51
C PRO A 154 1.44 -12.99 19.86
N SER A 155 2.10 -12.50 20.92
CA SER A 155 1.53 -12.39 22.27
C SER A 155 0.61 -11.19 22.43
N TYR A 156 0.59 -10.25 21.48
CA TYR A 156 -0.19 -9.04 21.56
C TYR A 156 -1.52 -9.20 20.82
N VAL A 157 -2.62 -9.06 21.56
CA VAL A 157 -3.98 -9.08 21.01
C VAL A 157 -4.55 -7.67 21.05
N HIS A 158 -4.95 -7.16 19.89
CA HIS A 158 -5.55 -5.85 19.80
C HIS A 158 -6.97 -5.83 20.38
N ASN A 159 -7.27 -4.86 21.24
CA ASN A 159 -8.60 -4.63 21.79
C ASN A 159 -9.28 -3.44 21.11
N PHE A 160 -9.72 -3.64 19.86
CA PHE A 160 -10.50 -2.64 19.14
C PHE A 160 -12.01 -2.93 19.29
N THR A 161 -12.81 -1.87 19.37
CA THR A 161 -14.27 -2.00 19.34
C THR A 161 -14.75 -2.38 17.94
N ALA A 162 -15.94 -2.99 17.83
CA ALA A 162 -16.52 -3.39 16.54
C ALA A 162 -16.72 -2.23 15.55
N SER A 163 -16.77 -0.98 16.03
CA SER A 163 -16.88 0.23 15.22
C SER A 163 -15.55 0.69 14.62
N SER A 164 -14.42 0.20 15.13
CA SER A 164 -13.09 0.59 14.65
C SER A 164 -12.78 -0.08 13.32
N VAL A 165 -12.13 0.65 12.42
CA VAL A 165 -11.63 0.11 11.15
C VAL A 165 -10.58 -1.00 11.34
N PHE A 166 -9.93 -1.03 12.50
CA PHE A 166 -8.92 -2.02 12.90
C PHE A 166 -9.53 -3.27 13.54
N TYR A 167 -10.84 -3.32 13.74
CA TYR A 167 -11.51 -4.49 14.32
C TYR A 167 -11.27 -5.75 13.50
N LYS A 168 -10.72 -6.80 14.14
CA LYS A 168 -10.42 -8.10 13.53
C LYS A 168 -9.50 -8.04 12.30
N ARG A 169 -8.61 -7.03 12.25
CA ARG A 169 -7.64 -6.84 11.16
C ARG A 169 -6.26 -7.45 11.42
N GLN A 170 -6.09 -8.15 12.55
CA GLN A 170 -4.84 -8.84 12.87
C GLN A 170 -4.67 -10.10 12.02
N VAL A 171 -3.51 -10.23 11.37
CA VAL A 171 -3.13 -11.44 10.61
C VAL A 171 -2.32 -12.39 11.50
N PRO A 172 -2.24 -13.70 11.16
CA PRO A 172 -1.31 -14.60 11.83
C PRO A 172 0.11 -14.04 11.78
N SER A 173 0.66 -13.73 12.96
CA SER A 173 1.91 -12.98 13.10
C SER A 173 2.99 -13.84 13.73
N GLN A 174 4.25 -13.54 13.41
CA GLN A 174 5.44 -14.16 14.02
C GLN A 174 6.37 -13.07 14.56
N ASN A 175 7.44 -13.45 15.28
CA ASN A 175 8.41 -12.45 15.75
C ASN A 175 9.14 -11.81 14.57
N ALA A 176 9.23 -10.48 14.58
CA ALA A 176 9.94 -9.68 13.59
C ALA A 176 11.12 -8.94 14.25
N GLU A 177 12.31 -9.52 14.14
CA GLU A 177 13.55 -8.95 14.70
C GLU A 177 14.16 -7.91 13.76
N TRP A 178 14.68 -6.83 14.34
CA TRP A 178 15.23 -5.70 13.58
C TRP A 178 16.48 -6.10 12.79
N GLY A 179 16.50 -5.76 11.50
CA GLY A 179 17.62 -6.04 10.59
C GLY A 179 17.80 -7.50 10.19
N MET A 180 16.97 -8.42 10.70
CA MET A 180 17.00 -9.84 10.41
C MET A 180 15.93 -10.20 9.36
N MET A 181 16.09 -11.34 8.69
CA MET A 181 15.14 -11.81 7.66
C MET A 181 13.70 -11.97 8.18
N SER A 182 13.53 -12.21 9.48
CA SER A 182 12.22 -12.23 10.13
C SER A 182 11.39 -10.96 9.92
N MET A 183 12.05 -9.80 9.74
CA MET A 183 11.39 -8.54 9.40
C MET A 183 10.73 -8.62 8.02
N CYS A 184 11.50 -8.99 7.00
CA CYS A 184 10.98 -9.18 5.64
C CYS A 184 9.97 -10.34 5.58
N ASP A 185 10.11 -11.38 6.39
CA ASP A 185 9.11 -12.44 6.47
C ASP A 185 7.76 -11.89 6.98
N ALA A 186 7.76 -10.98 7.96
CA ALA A 186 6.55 -10.31 8.44
C ALA A 186 5.91 -9.43 7.36
N GLU A 187 6.73 -8.71 6.58
CA GLU A 187 6.27 -7.93 5.44
C GLU A 187 5.69 -8.80 4.32
N ARG A 188 6.32 -9.94 4.01
CA ARG A 188 5.78 -10.95 3.08
C ARG A 188 4.45 -11.52 3.57
N ARG A 189 4.29 -11.78 4.87
CA ARG A 189 3.01 -12.25 5.45
C ARG A 189 1.90 -11.21 5.31
N LEU A 190 2.22 -9.93 5.55
CA LEU A 190 1.28 -8.83 5.34
C LEU A 190 0.86 -8.75 3.87
N LEU A 191 1.83 -8.76 2.94
CA LEU A 191 1.57 -8.77 1.50
C LEU A 191 0.71 -9.95 1.08
N ALA A 192 1.06 -11.16 1.53
CA ALA A 192 0.35 -12.37 1.15
C ALA A 192 -1.09 -12.37 1.66
N ASN A 193 -1.33 -11.99 2.92
CA ASN A 193 -2.69 -11.82 3.45
C ASN A 193 -3.48 -10.77 2.65
N ALA A 194 -2.83 -9.66 2.30
CA ALA A 194 -3.46 -8.61 1.52
C ALA A 194 -3.76 -9.03 0.08
N LEU A 195 -2.94 -9.88 -0.51
CA LEU A 195 -3.09 -10.40 -1.87
C LEU A 195 -4.28 -11.37 -2.00
N LEU A 196 -4.69 -12.03 -0.92
CA LEU A 196 -5.89 -12.90 -0.93
C LEU A 196 -7.18 -12.13 -1.29
N ASP A 197 -7.26 -10.82 -1.00
CA ASP A 197 -8.31 -9.96 -1.56
C ASP A 197 -7.92 -9.55 -2.98
N ILE A 198 -8.65 -10.08 -3.97
CA ILE A 198 -8.41 -9.80 -5.38
C ILE A 198 -8.63 -8.32 -5.72
N SER A 199 -9.38 -7.58 -4.92
CA SER A 199 -9.68 -6.15 -5.12
C SER A 199 -8.52 -5.25 -4.74
N ASN A 200 -7.59 -5.72 -3.91
CA ASN A 200 -6.39 -4.96 -3.55
C ASN A 200 -5.46 -4.84 -4.77
N GLU A 201 -5.14 -3.61 -5.15
CA GLU A 201 -4.25 -3.32 -6.28
C GLU A 201 -2.92 -2.72 -5.83
N TRP A 202 -2.92 -1.98 -4.72
CA TRP A 202 -1.75 -1.27 -4.19
C TRP A 202 -1.56 -1.60 -2.71
N PHE A 203 -0.32 -1.72 -2.28
CA PHE A 203 0.05 -2.24 -0.97
C PHE A 203 1.02 -1.26 -0.31
N ILE A 204 0.60 -0.65 0.79
CA ILE A 204 1.38 0.36 1.52
C ILE A 204 1.79 -0.23 2.86
N LEU A 205 3.10 -0.27 3.12
CA LEU A 205 3.65 -0.65 4.42
C LEU A 205 3.80 0.58 5.32
N VAL A 206 3.26 0.51 6.53
CA VAL A 206 3.33 1.55 7.57
C VAL A 206 3.58 0.93 8.95
N SER A 207 4.10 1.73 9.88
CA SER A 207 4.26 1.33 11.29
C SER A 207 3.25 1.98 12.21
N GLU A 208 3.29 1.64 13.50
CA GLU A 208 2.52 2.28 14.57
C GLU A 208 2.85 3.77 14.78
N SER A 209 3.98 4.24 14.25
CA SER A 209 4.45 5.64 14.34
C SER A 209 4.19 6.46 13.08
N CYS A 210 3.66 5.85 12.02
CA CYS A 210 3.33 6.54 10.78
C CYS A 210 2.03 7.34 10.88
N ILE A 211 2.00 8.51 10.24
CA ILE A 211 0.81 9.36 10.10
C ILE A 211 0.56 9.74 8.63
N PRO A 212 -0.70 9.80 8.18
CA PRO A 212 -1.03 10.37 6.89
C PRO A 212 -0.90 11.90 6.93
N LEU A 213 -0.19 12.47 5.96
CA LEU A 213 0.00 13.93 5.82
C LEU A 213 -0.95 14.56 4.78
N GLN A 214 -1.56 13.73 3.95
CA GLN A 214 -2.50 14.12 2.90
C GLN A 214 -3.82 13.35 3.07
N ASN A 215 -4.88 13.87 2.48
CA ASN A 215 -6.21 13.29 2.53
C ASN A 215 -6.25 11.95 1.77
N PHE A 216 -7.14 11.04 2.17
CA PHE A 216 -7.28 9.73 1.52
C PHE A 216 -7.46 9.84 0.00
N SER A 217 -8.37 10.69 -0.46
CA SER A 217 -8.64 10.89 -1.89
C SER A 217 -7.40 11.33 -2.67
N ILE A 218 -6.54 12.15 -2.08
CA ILE A 218 -5.29 12.60 -2.74
C ILE A 218 -4.34 11.41 -2.88
N ILE A 219 -4.12 10.65 -1.81
CA ILE A 219 -3.25 9.48 -1.81
C ILE A 219 -3.78 8.43 -2.80
N TYR A 220 -5.08 8.15 -2.75
CA TYR A 220 -5.74 7.20 -3.64
C TYR A 220 -5.58 7.58 -5.10
N HIS A 221 -5.87 8.84 -5.48
CA HIS A 221 -5.70 9.28 -6.86
C HIS A 221 -4.25 9.37 -7.31
N TYR A 222 -3.32 9.69 -6.40
CA TYR A 222 -1.90 9.74 -6.70
C TYR A 222 -1.35 8.36 -7.07
N ILE A 223 -1.65 7.36 -6.23
CA ILE A 223 -1.21 5.98 -6.45
C ILE A 223 -1.94 5.37 -7.64
N SER A 224 -3.27 5.51 -7.71
CA SER A 224 -4.06 4.85 -8.76
C SER A 224 -3.81 5.34 -10.18
N ARG A 225 -3.25 6.54 -10.34
CA ARG A 225 -2.86 7.12 -11.63
C ARG A 225 -1.36 6.97 -11.92
N SER A 226 -0.57 6.44 -10.98
CA SER A 226 0.85 6.18 -11.18
C SER A 226 1.04 4.91 -12.00
N HIS A 227 2.02 4.94 -12.93
CA HIS A 227 2.52 3.73 -13.59
C HIS A 227 3.64 3.05 -12.80
N TYR A 228 4.16 3.74 -11.77
CA TYR A 228 5.29 3.30 -10.97
C TYR A 228 4.85 2.95 -9.55
N SER A 229 5.50 1.93 -8.99
CA SER A 229 5.49 1.62 -7.56
C SER A 229 6.54 2.47 -6.83
N PHE A 230 6.20 2.94 -5.63
CA PHE A 230 7.06 3.82 -4.85
C PHE A 230 7.91 3.06 -3.82
N MET A 231 8.98 2.45 -4.33
CA MET A 231 10.05 1.88 -3.52
C MET A 231 11.34 2.66 -3.77
N GLY A 232 12.04 3.03 -2.69
CA GLY A 232 13.34 3.70 -2.78
C GLY A 232 14.40 2.70 -3.21
N ALA A 233 15.10 3.00 -4.32
CA ALA A 233 16.15 2.16 -4.86
C ALA A 233 17.30 3.01 -5.39
N PHE A 234 18.42 2.99 -4.68
CA PHE A 234 19.60 3.78 -5.03
C PHE A 234 20.88 3.01 -4.74
N ASP A 235 21.90 3.30 -5.54
CA ASP A 235 23.25 2.81 -5.35
C ASP A 235 24.02 3.82 -4.48
N GLU A 236 24.28 3.46 -3.23
CA GLU A 236 24.99 4.32 -2.27
C GLU A 236 26.41 3.78 -2.04
N PRO A 237 27.47 4.51 -2.44
CA PRO A 237 28.85 4.04 -2.29
C PRO A 237 29.33 3.90 -0.84
N GLY A 238 28.65 4.55 0.11
CA GLY A 238 29.08 4.65 1.51
C GLY A 238 28.99 3.36 2.33
N PRO A 239 29.43 3.41 3.61
CA PRO A 239 29.45 2.25 4.50
C PRO A 239 28.05 1.69 4.78
N ASN A 240 27.00 2.51 4.63
CA ASN A 240 25.61 2.10 4.83
C ASN A 240 24.94 1.57 3.55
N GLY A 241 25.61 1.62 2.40
CA GLY A 241 25.13 1.12 1.11
C GLY A 241 25.96 -0.07 0.64
N ARG A 242 26.86 0.17 -0.33
CA ARG A 242 27.81 -0.83 -0.85
C ARG A 242 28.69 -1.44 0.24
N GLY A 243 29.01 -0.70 1.31
CA GLY A 243 29.78 -1.23 2.44
C GLY A 243 29.10 -2.37 3.21
N ARG A 244 27.78 -2.55 3.04
CA ARG A 244 27.00 -3.64 3.66
C ARG A 244 26.91 -4.89 2.77
N TYR A 245 27.41 -4.83 1.53
CA TYR A 245 27.35 -5.94 0.60
C TYR A 245 28.29 -7.09 1.00
N ASN A 246 27.83 -8.33 0.83
CA ASN A 246 28.65 -9.53 1.02
C ASN A 246 28.94 -10.19 -0.33
N TRP A 247 30.22 -10.41 -0.64
CA TRP A 247 30.68 -11.03 -1.89
C TRP A 247 30.13 -12.45 -2.14
N GLN A 248 29.72 -13.17 -1.10
CA GLN A 248 29.09 -14.50 -1.20
C GLN A 248 27.66 -14.45 -1.78
N MET A 249 27.11 -13.25 -1.97
CA MET A 249 25.84 -13.07 -2.68
C MET A 249 25.96 -13.28 -4.20
N GLN A 250 27.17 -13.36 -4.74
CA GLN A 250 27.39 -13.74 -6.14
C GLN A 250 27.09 -15.24 -6.38
N PRO A 251 26.71 -15.62 -7.61
CA PRO A 251 26.44 -14.77 -8.77
C PRO A 251 25.02 -14.14 -8.79
N GLU A 252 24.15 -14.50 -7.85
CA GLU A 252 22.73 -14.09 -7.88
C GLU A 252 22.54 -12.59 -7.74
N VAL A 253 23.35 -11.95 -6.90
CA VAL A 253 23.37 -10.49 -6.72
C VAL A 253 24.81 -10.00 -6.80
N THR A 254 25.14 -9.26 -7.85
CA THR A 254 26.45 -8.59 -7.97
C THR A 254 26.47 -7.27 -7.20
N LEU A 255 27.67 -6.76 -6.90
CA LEU A 255 27.82 -5.47 -6.21
C LEU A 255 27.16 -4.32 -6.99
N ASP A 256 27.23 -4.34 -8.32
CA ASP A 256 26.61 -3.29 -9.16
C ASP A 256 25.08 -3.37 -9.21
N GLN A 257 24.51 -4.53 -8.83
CA GLN A 257 23.08 -4.71 -8.66
C GLN A 257 22.60 -4.37 -7.25
N TRP A 258 23.49 -4.29 -6.27
CA TRP A 258 23.16 -3.99 -4.88
C TRP A 258 22.49 -2.62 -4.75
N ARG A 259 21.31 -2.57 -4.12
CA ARG A 259 20.59 -1.32 -3.89
C ARG A 259 20.26 -1.15 -2.42
N LYS A 260 20.21 0.11 -2.01
CA LYS A 260 19.69 0.55 -0.72
C LYS A 260 18.36 1.25 -0.92
N GLY A 261 17.47 1.10 0.04
CA GLY A 261 16.15 1.71 0.10
C GLY A 261 15.72 1.96 1.53
N SER A 262 14.50 2.47 1.68
CA SER A 262 13.81 2.47 2.98
C SER A 262 13.01 1.18 3.10
N GLN A 263 12.83 0.70 4.33
CA GLN A 263 11.84 -0.32 4.66
C GLN A 263 10.42 0.07 4.18
N TRP A 264 10.07 1.36 4.21
CA TRP A 264 8.74 1.81 3.81
C TRP A 264 8.60 1.88 2.29
N PHE A 265 7.60 1.17 1.77
CA PHE A 265 7.30 1.12 0.35
C PHE A 265 5.79 1.20 0.08
N GLU A 266 5.48 1.60 -1.14
CA GLU A 266 4.25 1.25 -1.82
C GLU A 266 4.60 0.43 -3.06
N VAL A 267 3.87 -0.66 -3.28
CA VAL A 267 3.99 -1.49 -4.49
C VAL A 267 2.62 -1.83 -5.05
N ASP A 268 2.54 -1.97 -6.37
CA ASP A 268 1.38 -2.53 -7.04
C ASP A 268 1.30 -4.05 -6.87
N ARG A 269 0.19 -4.63 -7.33
CA ARG A 269 -0.10 -6.06 -7.23
C ARG A 269 0.92 -6.93 -7.95
N GLU A 270 1.47 -6.49 -9.08
CA GLU A 270 2.46 -7.26 -9.83
C GLU A 270 3.74 -7.40 -9.01
N LEU A 271 4.23 -6.29 -8.44
CA LEU A 271 5.43 -6.28 -7.62
C LEU A 271 5.22 -6.99 -6.28
N ALA A 272 4.04 -6.86 -5.67
CA ALA A 272 3.66 -7.61 -4.47
C ALA A 272 3.74 -9.12 -4.68
N VAL A 273 3.21 -9.63 -5.80
CA VAL A 273 3.29 -11.06 -6.17
C VAL A 273 4.74 -11.49 -6.37
N ARG A 274 5.57 -10.67 -7.03
CA ARG A 274 7.02 -10.94 -7.19
C ARG A 274 7.74 -11.07 -5.86
N ILE A 275 7.45 -10.20 -4.90
CA ILE A 275 8.03 -10.25 -3.55
C ILE A 275 7.70 -11.57 -2.85
N ILE A 276 6.43 -12.01 -2.86
CA ILE A 276 6.02 -13.20 -2.11
C ILE A 276 6.44 -14.50 -2.81
N GLN A 277 6.58 -14.52 -4.13
CA GLN A 277 6.97 -15.72 -4.88
C GLN A 277 8.50 -15.92 -4.93
N ASP A 278 9.30 -14.96 -4.46
CA ASP A 278 10.75 -15.06 -4.59
C ASP A 278 11.31 -16.25 -3.80
N THR A 279 11.93 -17.16 -4.56
CA THR A 279 12.70 -18.32 -4.10
C THR A 279 14.17 -18.23 -4.51
N LYS A 280 14.55 -17.24 -5.34
CA LYS A 280 15.90 -17.09 -5.91
C LYS A 280 16.78 -16.22 -5.03
N TYR A 281 16.33 -15.01 -4.69
CA TYR A 281 17.15 -14.06 -3.92
C TYR A 281 16.96 -14.24 -2.42
N TYR A 282 15.77 -14.64 -1.97
CA TYR A 282 15.46 -14.89 -0.57
C TYR A 282 16.54 -15.68 0.20
N PRO A 283 17.02 -16.85 -0.25
CA PRO A 283 18.02 -17.62 0.50
C PRO A 283 19.33 -16.85 0.67
N LYS A 284 19.76 -16.11 -0.36
CA LYS A 284 21.00 -15.32 -0.35
C LYS A 284 20.92 -14.18 0.66
N PHE A 285 19.81 -13.45 0.69
CA PHE A 285 19.61 -12.38 1.68
C PHE A 285 19.48 -12.95 3.09
N LYS A 286 18.81 -14.10 3.27
CA LYS A 286 18.65 -14.75 4.57
C LYS A 286 19.98 -15.21 5.17
N GLU A 287 20.85 -15.73 4.31
CA GLU A 287 22.14 -16.26 4.72
C GLU A 287 23.17 -15.16 4.94
N PHE A 288 23.29 -14.22 3.99
CA PHE A 288 24.42 -13.29 3.92
C PHE A 288 24.12 -11.84 4.31
N CYS A 289 22.84 -11.42 4.40
CA CYS A 289 22.46 -10.08 4.87
C CYS A 289 21.96 -10.16 6.32
N ARG A 290 22.89 -10.20 7.27
CA ARG A 290 22.61 -10.11 8.72
C ARG A 290 23.19 -8.80 9.26
N PRO A 291 22.71 -8.27 10.41
CA PRO A 291 23.25 -7.05 10.98
C PRO A 291 24.79 -7.06 11.02
N ALA A 292 25.47 -6.01 10.55
CA ALA A 292 24.97 -4.67 10.24
C ALA A 292 24.43 -4.43 8.80
N CYS A 293 24.02 -5.47 8.05
CA CYS A 293 23.45 -5.33 6.71
C CYS A 293 22.04 -4.70 6.70
N TYR A 294 21.16 -5.07 7.64
CA TYR A 294 19.74 -4.64 7.69
C TYR A 294 18.95 -5.00 6.43
N VAL A 295 18.49 -6.25 6.38
CA VAL A 295 17.90 -6.85 5.17
C VAL A 295 16.66 -6.12 4.63
N ASP A 296 15.88 -5.51 5.51
CA ASP A 296 14.68 -4.72 5.20
C ASP A 296 14.98 -3.45 4.39
N GLU A 297 16.23 -2.96 4.41
CA GLU A 297 16.67 -1.80 3.62
C GLU A 297 17.30 -2.20 2.26
N HIS A 298 17.50 -3.50 2.00
CA HIS A 298 18.25 -3.96 0.83
C HIS A 298 17.56 -5.03 -0.01
N TYR A 299 16.80 -5.95 0.60
CA TYR A 299 16.31 -7.15 -0.08
C TYR A 299 15.31 -6.86 -1.20
N PHE A 300 14.10 -6.37 -0.88
CA PHE A 300 13.07 -6.13 -1.90
C PHE A 300 13.55 -5.13 -2.95
N THR A 301 14.21 -4.07 -2.50
CA THR A 301 14.77 -3.03 -3.37
C THR A 301 15.76 -3.59 -4.38
N THR A 302 16.72 -4.40 -3.95
CA THR A 302 17.71 -5.00 -4.85
C THR A 302 17.03 -5.99 -5.80
N MET A 303 16.20 -6.89 -5.27
CA MET A 303 15.52 -7.91 -6.06
C MET A 303 14.65 -7.28 -7.16
N LEU A 304 13.80 -6.31 -6.82
CA LEU A 304 12.93 -5.65 -7.78
C LEU A 304 13.70 -4.76 -8.78
N SER A 305 14.85 -4.20 -8.38
CA SER A 305 15.71 -3.46 -9.29
C SER A 305 16.39 -4.36 -10.32
N ILE A 306 16.62 -5.64 -9.98
CA ILE A 306 17.13 -6.65 -10.93
C ILE A 306 16.01 -7.12 -11.84
N GLU A 307 14.83 -7.45 -11.29
CA GLU A 307 13.75 -8.06 -12.07
C GLU A 307 12.95 -7.08 -12.94
N ILE A 308 12.60 -5.90 -12.40
CA ILE A 308 11.63 -5.01 -13.03
C ILE A 308 11.92 -3.50 -12.75
N PRO A 309 13.12 -3.01 -13.06
CA PRO A 309 13.52 -1.64 -12.70
C PRO A 309 12.64 -0.54 -13.30
N HIS A 310 12.07 -0.78 -14.49
CA HIS A 310 11.24 0.21 -15.21
C HIS A 310 9.87 0.46 -14.55
N ARG A 311 9.50 -0.30 -13.51
CA ARG A 311 8.26 -0.09 -12.73
C ARG A 311 8.52 0.59 -11.38
N LEU A 312 9.78 0.87 -11.03
CA LEU A 312 10.14 1.52 -9.78
C LEU A 312 10.29 3.03 -9.95
N ALA A 313 9.73 3.80 -9.02
CA ALA A 313 9.90 5.25 -8.98
C ALA A 313 11.26 5.68 -8.40
N ASN A 314 12.04 4.75 -7.83
CA ASN A 314 13.29 4.98 -7.09
C ASN A 314 13.17 5.99 -5.94
N ARG A 315 11.97 6.10 -5.36
CA ARG A 315 11.66 6.92 -4.18
C ARG A 315 10.44 6.36 -3.45
N THR A 316 10.31 6.69 -2.18
CA THR A 316 9.17 6.29 -1.34
C THR A 316 8.07 7.35 -1.32
N LEU A 317 6.89 7.00 -0.79
CA LEU A 317 5.81 7.94 -0.46
C LEU A 317 5.98 8.60 0.92
N THR A 318 6.93 8.10 1.71
CA THR A 318 7.14 8.52 3.08
C THR A 318 8.13 9.68 3.15
N TRP A 319 7.89 10.59 4.09
CA TRP A 319 8.85 11.64 4.43
C TRP A 319 9.39 11.36 5.83
N VAL A 320 10.71 11.44 5.97
CA VAL A 320 11.44 11.17 7.22
C VAL A 320 12.48 12.26 7.42
N ASP A 321 12.68 12.69 8.66
CA ASP A 321 13.72 13.66 9.00
C ASP A 321 14.88 12.97 9.71
N TRP A 322 16.02 12.91 9.03
CA TRP A 322 17.27 12.38 9.54
C TRP A 322 18.22 13.48 10.05
N SER A 323 17.81 14.76 10.04
CA SER A 323 18.71 15.88 10.37
C SER A 323 19.21 15.87 11.83
N ARG A 324 18.55 15.12 12.72
CA ARG A 324 18.96 14.95 14.12
C ARG A 324 20.03 13.87 14.31
N GLY A 325 20.35 13.11 13.26
CA GLY A 325 21.31 12.01 13.30
C GLY A 325 20.83 10.78 14.10
N GLY A 326 21.67 9.75 14.15
CA GLY A 326 21.42 8.50 14.85
C GLY A 326 20.92 7.36 13.95
N ASN A 327 20.62 6.22 14.57
CA ASN A 327 20.15 5.01 13.88
C ASN A 327 18.63 5.00 13.62
N HIS A 328 17.92 6.04 14.09
CA HIS A 328 16.48 6.18 13.96
C HIS A 328 16.12 7.60 13.51
N PRO A 329 15.03 7.77 12.74
CA PRO A 329 14.58 9.08 12.31
C PRO A 329 14.08 9.92 13.51
N ALA A 330 14.01 11.24 13.31
CA ALA A 330 13.58 12.17 14.34
C ALA A 330 12.12 11.92 14.78
N SER A 331 11.90 11.82 16.09
CA SER A 331 10.56 11.83 16.69
C SER A 331 10.04 13.26 16.81
N PHE A 332 8.82 13.50 16.31
CA PHE A 332 8.17 14.81 16.35
C PHE A 332 7.32 14.97 17.61
N GLY A 333 7.62 15.99 18.40
CA GLY A 333 6.82 16.40 19.56
C GLY A 333 5.95 17.62 19.26
N LYS A 334 5.17 18.06 20.26
CA LYS A 334 4.30 19.25 20.16
C LYS A 334 5.04 20.50 19.67
N VAL A 335 6.29 20.68 20.11
CA VAL A 335 7.14 21.83 19.76
C VAL A 335 7.60 21.83 18.31
N ASP A 336 7.63 20.66 17.67
CA ASP A 336 8.09 20.53 16.29
C ASP A 336 6.98 20.86 15.28
N ILE A 337 5.71 20.77 15.70
CA ILE A 337 4.53 21.00 14.87
C ILE A 337 4.35 22.50 14.61
N THR A 338 5.11 23.00 13.65
CA THR A 338 5.13 24.41 13.23
C THR A 338 4.74 24.55 11.77
N GLU A 339 4.26 25.74 11.36
CA GLU A 339 4.04 26.02 9.93
C GLU A 339 5.31 25.83 9.09
N GLY A 340 6.47 26.13 9.68
CA GLY A 340 7.78 25.91 9.06
C GLY A 340 8.05 24.43 8.75
N LEU A 341 7.71 23.52 9.67
CA LEU A 341 7.83 22.09 9.44
C LEU A 341 6.94 21.62 8.28
N PHE A 342 5.66 22.00 8.27
CA PHE A 342 4.76 21.61 7.17
C PHE A 342 5.18 22.22 5.84
N LYS A 343 5.73 23.44 5.85
CA LYS A 343 6.34 24.03 4.67
C LYS A 343 7.52 23.19 4.19
N LYS A 344 8.43 22.76 5.08
CA LYS A 344 9.53 21.84 4.73
C LYS A 344 8.99 20.53 4.15
N ILE A 345 7.98 19.92 4.75
CA ILE A 345 7.37 18.65 4.30
C ILE A 345 6.74 18.79 2.90
N PHE A 346 5.97 19.85 2.64
CA PHE A 346 5.23 20.01 1.39
C PHE A 346 6.01 20.70 0.27
N GLU A 347 7.10 21.41 0.61
CA GLU A 347 7.96 22.09 -0.37
C GLU A 347 9.26 21.34 -0.65
N ALA A 348 9.65 20.36 0.19
CA ALA A 348 10.76 19.48 -0.12
C ALA A 348 10.42 18.68 -1.39
N PRO A 349 11.26 18.71 -2.44
CA PRO A 349 11.16 17.71 -3.49
C PRO A 349 11.32 16.33 -2.85
N ALA A 350 10.60 15.33 -3.35
CA ALA A 350 10.57 13.95 -2.83
C ALA A 350 11.89 13.17 -2.99
N SER A 351 13.03 13.87 -2.89
CA SER A 351 14.39 13.39 -3.05
C SER A 351 15.36 14.49 -2.62
N ILE A 352 15.73 14.54 -1.34
CA ILE A 352 17.05 15.03 -0.88
C ILE A 352 17.45 14.19 0.34
N ASN A 353 18.10 13.05 0.08
CA ASN A 353 19.25 12.67 0.89
C ASN A 353 20.33 13.68 0.53
N ASN A 354 20.73 14.56 1.44
CA ASN A 354 22.05 15.20 1.42
C ASN A 354 22.41 15.54 2.86
N MET A 355 23.33 14.76 3.40
CA MET A 355 24.42 15.31 4.21
C MET A 355 25.11 16.38 3.35
N GLU A 356 25.09 17.62 3.80
CA GLU A 356 26.26 18.51 3.81
C GLU A 356 25.91 19.84 4.49
N VAL A 357 26.80 20.26 5.38
CA VAL A 357 26.82 21.55 6.07
C VAL A 357 27.43 22.57 5.12
N GLY A 358 26.78 23.73 4.99
CA GLY A 358 27.32 24.88 4.26
C GLY A 358 26.40 26.09 4.36
N SER A 359 26.84 27.07 5.14
CA SER A 359 26.26 28.39 5.32
C SER A 359 26.06 29.13 3.99
N ASP A 360 24.87 29.69 3.76
CA ASP A 360 24.71 31.15 3.74
C ASP A 360 23.24 31.59 3.74
N GLN A 361 22.95 32.65 4.49
CA GLN A 361 21.65 33.31 4.52
C GLN A 361 21.51 34.23 3.30
N SER A 362 20.52 33.99 2.45
CA SER A 362 19.83 35.09 1.79
C SER A 362 18.36 34.76 1.49
N SER A 363 17.53 35.72 1.83
CA SER A 363 16.09 35.67 1.95
C SER A 363 15.40 35.92 0.61
N VAL A 364 14.80 34.90 0.01
CA VAL A 364 13.70 35.08 -0.96
C VAL A 364 12.61 34.05 -0.68
N LYS A 365 11.45 34.52 -0.19
CA LYS A 365 10.22 33.71 -0.04
C LYS A 365 9.78 33.19 -1.42
N LYS A 366 10.27 32.01 -1.81
CA LYS A 366 9.80 31.32 -3.02
C LYS A 366 8.45 30.66 -2.69
N ARG A 367 7.38 31.08 -3.37
CA ARG A 367 6.09 30.38 -3.35
C ARG A 367 6.32 29.01 -4.00
N SER A 368 5.98 27.93 -3.31
CA SER A 368 6.08 26.56 -3.82
C SER A 368 5.13 26.37 -5.01
N SER A 369 5.71 26.24 -6.21
CA SER A 369 5.00 25.82 -7.42
C SER A 369 5.26 24.34 -7.67
N ILE A 370 4.20 23.55 -7.88
CA ILE A 370 4.31 22.12 -8.22
C ILE A 370 4.76 22.03 -9.68
N ILE A 371 5.79 21.25 -9.99
CA ILE A 371 6.29 21.07 -11.36
C ILE A 371 5.77 19.74 -11.92
N LEU A 372 5.28 19.74 -13.17
CA LEU A 372 4.81 18.55 -13.88
C LEU A 372 5.38 18.47 -15.30
N GLY A 373 5.55 17.25 -15.81
CA GLY A 373 6.23 16.97 -17.07
C GLY A 373 7.76 16.95 -16.91
N PRO A 374 8.53 17.05 -18.01
CA PRO A 374 8.06 17.35 -19.37
C PRO A 374 7.52 16.09 -20.10
N TRP A 375 6.56 16.28 -20.99
CA TRP A 375 6.16 15.31 -22.02
C TRP A 375 6.79 15.71 -23.34
N GLY A 376 7.20 14.76 -24.17
CA GLY A 376 7.90 15.03 -25.43
C GLY A 376 9.25 14.33 -25.52
N GLY A 377 10.12 14.82 -26.42
CA GLY A 377 11.46 14.29 -26.63
C GLY A 377 12.57 15.05 -25.90
N ASN A 378 13.79 14.53 -26.01
CA ASN A 378 14.99 15.06 -25.36
C ASN A 378 15.77 16.07 -26.23
N GLY A 379 15.25 16.44 -27.41
CA GLY A 379 15.86 17.41 -28.31
C GLY A 379 15.80 18.85 -27.77
N GLY A 380 16.34 19.80 -28.55
CA GLY A 380 16.31 21.24 -28.24
C GLY A 380 17.10 21.66 -26.99
N ALA A 381 17.04 22.94 -26.66
CA ALA A 381 17.56 23.52 -25.42
C ALA A 381 16.45 23.60 -24.35
N SER A 382 16.80 23.42 -23.08
CA SER A 382 15.84 23.53 -21.97
C SER A 382 15.50 24.99 -21.65
N TRP A 383 14.24 25.26 -21.35
CA TRP A 383 13.74 26.58 -20.95
C TRP A 383 12.71 26.46 -19.83
N ASP A 384 12.52 27.54 -19.06
CA ASP A 384 11.58 27.63 -17.95
C ASP A 384 11.17 29.09 -17.74
N ASP A 385 9.91 29.43 -17.98
CA ASP A 385 9.41 30.81 -17.81
C ASP A 385 9.38 31.24 -16.34
N GLY A 386 9.44 30.29 -15.41
CA GLY A 386 9.33 30.56 -13.98
C GLY A 386 7.88 30.55 -13.47
N THR A 387 7.65 31.17 -12.31
CA THR A 387 6.35 31.10 -11.60
C THR A 387 5.66 32.47 -11.55
N TYR A 388 4.40 32.49 -11.94
CA TYR A 388 3.56 33.68 -12.02
C TYR A 388 2.29 33.57 -11.15
N ASN A 389 1.41 34.57 -11.20
CA ASN A 389 0.11 34.52 -10.53
C ASN A 389 -0.92 33.71 -11.32
N GLY A 390 -0.78 33.66 -12.66
CA GLY A 390 -1.58 32.84 -13.56
C GLY A 390 -1.30 33.17 -15.03
N VAL A 391 -1.92 32.40 -15.93
CA VAL A 391 -1.82 32.57 -17.39
C VAL A 391 -2.93 33.48 -17.87
N ARG A 392 -2.61 34.43 -18.76
CA ARG A 392 -3.58 35.32 -19.40
C ARG A 392 -3.81 34.95 -20.86
N GLU A 393 -2.73 34.63 -21.57
CA GLU A 393 -2.78 34.33 -22.98
C GLU A 393 -1.78 33.23 -23.37
N ILE A 394 -2.14 32.39 -24.33
CA ILE A 394 -1.22 31.45 -24.97
C ILE A 394 -1.31 31.65 -26.49
N ARG A 395 -0.17 31.83 -27.14
CA ARG A 395 -0.03 31.84 -28.59
C ARG A 395 0.72 30.61 -29.04
N ILE A 396 0.15 29.91 -30.02
CA ILE A 396 0.68 28.65 -30.54
C ILE A 396 0.82 28.79 -32.05
N VAL A 397 2.00 28.47 -32.58
CA VAL A 397 2.23 28.32 -34.02
C VAL A 397 2.45 26.84 -34.30
N TYR A 398 1.74 26.32 -35.30
CA TYR A 398 1.71 24.89 -35.58
C TYR A 398 1.40 24.58 -37.05
N ASP A 399 1.68 23.34 -37.44
CA ASP A 399 1.07 22.69 -38.60
C ASP A 399 0.92 21.18 -38.34
N LYS A 400 1.88 20.36 -38.78
CA LYS A 400 1.92 18.92 -38.45
C LYS A 400 2.40 18.64 -37.03
N CYS A 401 3.11 19.58 -36.42
CA CYS A 401 3.53 19.59 -35.02
C CYS A 401 3.44 21.00 -34.45
N ILE A 402 3.72 21.15 -33.16
CA ILE A 402 3.82 22.47 -32.54
C ILE A 402 5.19 23.05 -32.86
N ASP A 403 5.22 24.09 -33.69
CA ASP A 403 6.44 24.81 -34.04
C ASP A 403 6.91 25.67 -32.89
N SER A 404 6.00 26.43 -32.27
CA SER A 404 6.35 27.27 -31.12
C SER A 404 5.17 27.62 -30.23
N ILE A 405 5.50 28.00 -29.00
CA ILE A 405 4.57 28.50 -27.98
C ILE A 405 5.13 29.78 -27.34
N CYS A 406 4.26 30.75 -27.09
CA CYS A 406 4.57 31.96 -26.32
C CYS A 406 3.41 32.22 -25.36
N VAL A 407 3.72 32.58 -24.11
CA VAL A 407 2.73 32.71 -23.04
C VAL A 407 2.82 34.10 -22.42
N VAL A 408 1.66 34.71 -22.20
CA VAL A 408 1.54 35.95 -21.44
C VAL A 408 0.99 35.63 -20.06
N TYR A 409 1.72 36.03 -19.03
CA TYR A 409 1.41 35.77 -17.63
C TYR A 409 0.91 37.02 -16.91
N ASP A 410 0.23 36.79 -15.79
CA ASP A 410 -0.01 37.80 -14.77
C ASP A 410 1.09 37.74 -13.70
N LYS A 411 1.80 38.86 -13.47
CA LYS A 411 2.70 39.02 -12.32
C LYS A 411 2.27 40.24 -11.51
N ASN A 412 1.57 40.00 -10.41
CA ASN A 412 1.01 41.05 -9.54
C ASN A 412 0.20 42.09 -10.34
N SER A 413 -0.78 41.62 -11.13
CA SER A 413 -1.64 42.46 -11.98
C SER A 413 -0.96 43.13 -13.19
N LYS A 414 0.32 42.81 -13.47
CA LYS A 414 1.02 43.25 -14.69
C LYS A 414 1.09 42.14 -15.72
N HIS A 415 0.97 42.51 -16.99
CA HIS A 415 1.16 41.62 -18.13
C HIS A 415 2.65 41.39 -18.34
N VAL A 416 3.08 40.13 -18.31
CA VAL A 416 4.47 39.74 -18.58
C VAL A 416 4.46 38.72 -19.70
N GLU A 417 4.93 39.12 -20.88
CA GLU A 417 5.14 38.24 -22.01
C GLU A 417 6.46 37.47 -21.82
N ALA A 418 6.39 36.15 -21.94
CA ALA A 418 7.57 35.29 -21.90
C ALA A 418 8.18 35.13 -23.30
N GLU A 419 9.42 34.63 -23.34
CA GLU A 419 10.11 34.32 -24.59
C GLU A 419 9.32 33.31 -25.42
N LYS A 420 9.46 33.41 -26.74
CA LYS A 420 8.89 32.44 -27.67
C LYS A 420 9.76 31.18 -27.67
N HIS A 421 9.15 30.03 -27.40
CA HIS A 421 9.85 28.75 -27.35
C HIS A 421 9.52 27.90 -28.58
N GLY A 422 10.53 27.57 -29.38
CA GLY A 422 10.38 26.80 -30.61
C GLY A 422 10.88 27.55 -31.85
N GLY A 423 10.61 27.01 -33.02
CA GLY A 423 11.14 27.50 -34.28
C GLY A 423 10.37 28.67 -34.89
N VAL A 424 10.81 29.07 -36.08
CA VAL A 424 10.17 30.07 -36.94
C VAL A 424 9.28 29.45 -38.03
N GLY A 425 9.06 28.13 -37.96
CA GLY A 425 8.17 27.40 -38.87
C GLY A 425 6.69 27.53 -38.51
N GLY A 426 5.88 26.66 -39.12
CA GLY A 426 4.44 26.60 -38.96
C GLY A 426 3.71 27.70 -39.74
N THR A 427 2.49 27.42 -40.17
CA THR A 427 1.66 28.36 -40.95
C THR A 427 0.35 28.70 -40.27
N LYS A 428 -0.07 27.89 -39.30
CA LYS A 428 -1.30 28.11 -38.52
C LYS A 428 -0.95 28.70 -37.17
N MET A 429 -1.76 29.66 -36.73
CA MET A 429 -1.60 30.30 -35.43
C MET A 429 -2.92 30.23 -34.66
N ALA A 430 -2.83 29.92 -33.37
CA ALA A 430 -3.94 29.98 -32.44
C ALA A 430 -3.60 30.91 -31.26
N GLU A 431 -4.58 31.71 -30.86
CA GLU A 431 -4.49 32.61 -29.71
C GLU A 431 -5.57 32.24 -28.70
N ILE A 432 -5.15 31.92 -27.48
CA ILE A 432 -6.01 31.52 -26.37
C ILE A 432 -6.00 32.64 -25.34
N LYS A 433 -7.03 33.48 -25.34
CA LYS A 433 -7.23 34.54 -24.34
C LYS A 433 -8.15 34.08 -23.22
N LEU A 434 -7.63 34.04 -21.99
CA LEU A 434 -8.38 33.66 -20.80
C LEU A 434 -8.99 34.90 -20.14
N GLN A 435 -10.23 34.75 -19.64
CA GLN A 435 -10.87 35.77 -18.80
C GLN A 435 -10.28 35.77 -17.38
N TYR A 436 -9.00 36.10 -17.26
CA TYR A 436 -8.27 36.13 -15.99
C TYR A 436 -8.79 37.27 -15.08
N PRO A 437 -9.00 37.04 -13.77
CA PRO A 437 -8.59 35.84 -13.02
C PRO A 437 -9.68 34.74 -12.90
N GLU A 438 -10.89 34.96 -13.42
CA GLU A 438 -12.01 34.02 -13.25
C GLU A 438 -11.93 32.78 -14.16
N GLU A 439 -11.18 32.84 -15.25
CA GLU A 439 -10.86 31.73 -16.14
C GLU A 439 -9.37 31.38 -16.02
N TYR A 440 -9.08 30.12 -15.70
CA TYR A 440 -7.72 29.60 -15.54
C TYR A 440 -7.62 28.18 -16.07
N LEU A 441 -6.41 27.79 -16.48
CA LEU A 441 -6.13 26.47 -17.03
C LEU A 441 -6.06 25.41 -15.93
N ILE A 442 -6.79 24.32 -16.13
CA ILE A 442 -6.88 23.18 -15.21
C ILE A 442 -6.32 21.89 -15.81
N SER A 443 -6.17 21.83 -17.13
CA SER A 443 -5.73 20.63 -17.83
C SER A 443 -5.11 20.96 -19.19
N VAL A 444 -4.13 20.15 -19.58
CA VAL A 444 -3.49 20.17 -20.91
C VAL A 444 -3.36 18.73 -21.39
N SER A 445 -3.72 18.46 -22.63
CA SER A 445 -3.50 17.18 -23.29
C SER A 445 -2.79 17.39 -24.62
N GLY A 446 -2.24 16.33 -25.18
CA GLY A 446 -1.53 16.40 -26.44
C GLY A 446 -0.95 15.06 -26.86
N HIS A 447 -0.22 15.06 -27.96
CA HIS A 447 0.51 13.91 -28.46
C HIS A 447 1.95 14.29 -28.77
N TYR A 448 2.87 13.33 -28.69
CA TYR A 448 4.25 13.53 -29.14
C TYR A 448 4.77 12.29 -29.87
N SER A 449 5.55 12.54 -30.92
CA SER A 449 6.25 11.51 -31.70
C SER A 449 7.26 12.16 -32.64
N PRO A 450 8.20 11.38 -33.21
CA PRO A 450 9.07 11.88 -34.27
C PRO A 450 8.26 12.31 -35.50
N VAL A 451 8.60 13.45 -36.11
CA VAL A 451 7.98 13.91 -37.37
C VAL A 451 8.41 13.05 -38.57
N VAL A 452 9.64 12.52 -38.51
CA VAL A 452 10.24 11.64 -39.51
C VAL A 452 10.77 10.39 -38.84
N HIS A 453 10.83 9.28 -39.58
CA HIS A 453 11.31 8.00 -39.05
C HIS A 453 12.76 8.13 -38.56
N GLY A 454 13.05 7.66 -37.34
CA GLY A 454 14.37 7.80 -36.70
C GLY A 454 14.67 9.19 -36.10
N GLY A 455 13.77 10.16 -36.23
CA GLY A 455 13.93 11.48 -35.62
C GLY A 455 13.69 11.49 -34.10
N SER A 456 14.09 12.58 -33.43
CA SER A 456 13.73 12.80 -32.03
C SER A 456 12.25 13.20 -31.91
N PRO A 457 11.51 12.72 -30.87
CA PRO A 457 10.12 13.12 -30.69
C PRO A 457 9.95 14.61 -30.42
N VAL A 458 8.89 15.19 -30.97
CA VAL A 458 8.46 16.57 -30.70
C VAL A 458 6.98 16.58 -30.32
N ILE A 459 6.49 17.67 -29.73
CA ILE A 459 5.06 17.83 -29.47
C ILE A 459 4.31 17.94 -30.79
N ARG A 460 3.44 16.96 -31.05
CA ARG A 460 2.63 16.86 -32.27
C ARG A 460 1.32 17.60 -32.14
N SER A 461 0.71 17.58 -30.96
CA SER A 461 -0.49 18.36 -30.69
C SER A 461 -0.61 18.84 -29.25
N LEU A 462 -1.40 19.91 -29.06
CA LEU A 462 -1.78 20.45 -27.76
C LEU A 462 -3.26 20.83 -27.73
N ALA A 463 -3.95 20.45 -26.67
CA ALA A 463 -5.27 20.94 -26.29
C ALA A 463 -5.24 21.44 -24.85
N PHE A 464 -5.94 22.54 -24.58
CA PHE A 464 -5.98 23.19 -23.28
C PHE A 464 -7.41 23.20 -22.76
N LYS A 465 -7.59 22.88 -21.48
CA LYS A 465 -8.89 22.98 -20.81
C LYS A 465 -8.79 23.96 -19.65
N SER A 466 -9.64 24.98 -19.69
CA SER A 466 -9.88 25.89 -18.59
C SER A 466 -11.00 25.37 -17.68
N ASN A 467 -11.20 26.01 -16.54
CA ASN A 467 -12.37 25.80 -15.69
C ASN A 467 -13.71 26.18 -16.36
N ARG A 468 -13.70 26.66 -17.62
CA ARG A 468 -14.90 27.06 -18.36
C ARG A 468 -15.06 26.34 -19.70
N ARG A 469 -13.98 26.16 -20.46
CA ARG A 469 -14.04 25.69 -21.86
C ARG A 469 -12.75 24.98 -22.28
N MET A 470 -12.77 24.39 -23.46
CA MET A 470 -11.64 23.71 -24.08
C MET A 470 -11.15 24.46 -25.32
N PHE A 471 -9.86 24.33 -25.64
CA PHE A 471 -9.17 24.93 -26.77
C PHE A 471 -8.31 23.86 -27.47
N GLY A 472 -8.31 23.85 -28.80
CA GLY A 472 -7.60 22.84 -29.60
C GLY A 472 -8.45 21.58 -29.89
N PRO A 473 -7.82 20.46 -30.30
CA PRO A 473 -6.38 20.27 -30.42
C PRO A 473 -5.77 21.12 -31.54
N TYR A 474 -4.56 21.62 -31.30
CA TYR A 474 -3.72 22.29 -32.28
C TYR A 474 -2.60 21.34 -32.68
N GLY A 475 -2.34 21.16 -33.97
CA GLY A 475 -1.41 20.16 -34.50
C GLY A 475 -2.11 18.86 -34.90
N VAL A 476 -1.38 17.74 -34.84
CA VAL A 476 -1.88 16.41 -35.24
C VAL A 476 -1.78 15.43 -34.07
N GLU A 477 -2.86 14.71 -33.78
CA GLU A 477 -2.95 13.75 -32.68
C GLU A 477 -2.31 12.40 -33.04
N GLU A 478 -1.00 12.41 -33.28
CA GLU A 478 -0.20 11.24 -33.68
C GLU A 478 0.88 10.90 -32.64
N GLY A 479 1.02 9.61 -32.33
CA GLY A 479 2.05 9.10 -31.44
C GLY A 479 1.56 8.86 -30.03
N THR A 480 2.43 9.11 -29.05
CA THR A 480 2.13 8.86 -27.63
C THR A 480 1.23 9.96 -27.08
N PRO A 481 0.00 9.65 -26.63
CA PRO A 481 -0.87 10.63 -25.99
C PRO A 481 -0.34 10.98 -24.60
N PHE A 482 -0.54 12.22 -24.19
CA PHE A 482 -0.43 12.65 -22.79
C PHE A 482 -1.63 13.48 -22.41
N THR A 483 -2.02 13.37 -21.14
CA THR A 483 -3.06 14.22 -20.56
C THR A 483 -2.70 14.51 -19.12
N PHE A 484 -2.80 15.78 -18.78
CA PHE A 484 -2.64 16.29 -17.44
C PHE A 484 -3.95 16.97 -17.02
N SER A 485 -4.48 16.60 -15.85
CA SER A 485 -5.60 17.27 -15.20
C SER A 485 -5.41 17.16 -13.69
N ILE A 486 -5.56 18.27 -12.97
CA ILE A 486 -5.46 18.30 -11.51
C ILE A 486 -6.56 19.18 -10.91
N ASP A 487 -7.28 18.63 -9.93
CA ASP A 487 -8.35 19.35 -9.27
C ASP A 487 -7.77 20.34 -8.24
N GLY A 488 -8.27 21.57 -8.26
CA GLY A 488 -7.91 22.60 -7.29
C GLY A 488 -6.56 23.30 -7.50
N CYS A 489 -5.86 23.03 -8.62
CA CYS A 489 -4.69 23.81 -9.02
C CYS A 489 -4.92 24.52 -10.35
N GLN A 490 -4.14 25.58 -10.58
CA GLN A 490 -4.07 26.30 -11.84
C GLN A 490 -2.65 26.30 -12.37
N ILE A 491 -2.51 26.39 -13.70
CA ILE A 491 -1.21 26.57 -14.35
C ILE A 491 -0.75 28.02 -14.17
N VAL A 492 0.48 28.18 -13.68
CA VAL A 492 1.11 29.47 -13.37
C VAL A 492 2.48 29.65 -14.03
N GLY A 493 2.89 28.72 -14.89
CA GLY A 493 4.15 28.77 -15.61
C GLY A 493 4.30 27.59 -16.54
N PHE A 494 5.05 27.79 -17.62
CA PHE A 494 5.40 26.75 -18.58
C PHE A 494 6.91 26.54 -18.56
N LYS A 495 7.31 25.32 -18.87
CA LYS A 495 8.70 24.94 -19.07
C LYS A 495 8.79 23.87 -20.14
N GLY A 496 9.99 23.59 -20.64
CA GLY A 496 10.12 22.54 -21.65
C GLY A 496 11.48 22.50 -22.29
N ARG A 497 11.51 21.93 -23.49
CA ARG A 497 12.66 21.96 -24.39
C ARG A 497 12.19 22.38 -25.76
N SER A 498 13.00 23.17 -26.45
CA SER A 498 12.67 23.64 -27.79
C SER A 498 13.92 23.84 -28.62
N GLY A 499 13.78 23.59 -29.91
CA GLY A 499 14.77 23.85 -30.94
C GLY A 499 14.04 24.31 -32.19
N TRP A 500 14.07 23.50 -33.24
CA TRP A 500 13.35 23.78 -34.48
C TRP A 500 11.83 23.65 -34.31
N PHE A 501 11.40 22.87 -33.32
CA PHE A 501 10.02 22.69 -32.90
C PHE A 501 9.95 22.76 -31.37
N LEU A 502 8.75 22.65 -30.82
CA LEU A 502 8.56 22.38 -29.41
C LEU A 502 8.87 20.90 -29.13
N ASP A 503 10.06 20.59 -28.62
CA ASP A 503 10.49 19.21 -28.35
C ASP A 503 9.74 18.59 -27.17
N SER A 504 9.58 19.35 -26.08
CA SER A 504 8.86 18.89 -24.90
C SER A 504 8.23 20.04 -24.10
N ILE A 505 7.19 19.75 -23.33
CA ILE A 505 6.43 20.72 -22.55
C ILE A 505 6.12 20.19 -21.15
N GLY A 506 6.18 21.08 -20.16
CA GLY A 506 5.84 20.85 -18.76
C GLY A 506 5.29 22.13 -18.13
N PHE A 507 4.78 22.01 -16.91
CA PHE A 507 3.99 23.06 -16.27
C PHE A 507 4.40 23.29 -14.82
N ARG A 508 4.25 24.54 -14.37
CA ARG A 508 4.29 24.94 -12.97
C ARG A 508 2.88 25.25 -12.50
N LEU A 509 2.50 24.72 -11.35
CA LEU A 509 1.16 24.85 -10.80
C LEU A 509 1.16 25.58 -9.48
N SER A 510 0.05 26.24 -9.19
CA SER A 510 -0.23 26.81 -7.88
C SER A 510 -1.63 26.39 -7.44
N ARG A 511 -1.82 26.20 -6.12
CA ARG A 511 -3.14 25.96 -5.55
C ARG A 511 -4.04 27.17 -5.78
N VAL A 512 -5.26 26.95 -6.24
CA VAL A 512 -6.26 28.02 -6.34
C VAL A 512 -6.66 28.41 -4.91
N SER A 513 -6.41 29.66 -4.52
CA SER A 513 -6.69 30.14 -3.16
C SER A 513 -8.18 29.98 -2.82
N THR A 514 -8.50 29.36 -1.68
CA THR A 514 -9.87 29.22 -1.18
C THR A 514 -10.55 30.58 -0.96
N LYS A 515 -9.78 31.61 -0.58
CA LYS A 515 -10.28 33.00 -0.48
C LYS A 515 -10.64 33.59 -1.85
N PHE A 516 -9.91 33.22 -2.90
CA PHE A 516 -10.21 33.65 -4.27
C PHE A 516 -11.47 32.95 -4.80
N LEU A 517 -11.59 31.63 -4.62
CA LEU A 517 -12.80 30.88 -4.96
C LEU A 517 -14.03 31.41 -4.21
N GLN A 518 -13.91 31.70 -2.92
CA GLN A 518 -14.97 32.33 -2.13
C GLN A 518 -15.33 33.74 -2.64
N LYS A 519 -14.34 34.54 -3.07
CA LYS A 519 -14.59 35.88 -3.63
C LYS A 519 -15.29 35.80 -4.99
N VAL A 520 -14.89 34.87 -5.85
CA VAL A 520 -15.53 34.61 -7.14
C VAL A 520 -16.95 34.05 -6.96
N GLN A 521 -17.15 33.09 -6.05
CA GLN A 521 -18.47 32.58 -5.69
C GLN A 521 -19.38 33.69 -5.14
N LYS A 522 -18.88 34.55 -4.24
CA LYS A 522 -19.64 35.71 -3.74
C LYS A 522 -19.99 36.70 -4.86
N ARG A 523 -19.13 36.88 -5.87
CA ARG A 523 -19.37 37.76 -7.01
C ARG A 523 -20.40 37.17 -7.99
N LEU A 524 -20.31 35.88 -8.29
CA LEU A 524 -21.29 35.13 -9.07
C LEU A 524 -22.66 35.13 -8.38
N GLN A 525 -22.69 34.85 -7.07
CA GLN A 525 -23.91 34.92 -6.26
C GLN A 525 -24.56 36.31 -6.31
N ARG A 526 -23.75 37.39 -6.22
CA ARG A 526 -24.24 38.77 -6.38
C ARG A 526 -24.80 39.04 -7.78
N LEU A 527 -24.16 38.55 -8.84
CA LEU A 527 -24.66 38.73 -10.20
C LEU A 527 -25.98 37.99 -10.42
N THR A 528 -26.13 36.77 -9.89
CA THR A 528 -27.40 36.04 -9.94
C THR A 528 -28.49 36.69 -9.09
N THR A 529 -28.18 37.29 -7.94
CA THR A 529 -29.19 38.03 -7.15
C THR A 529 -29.55 39.38 -7.77
N THR A 530 -28.64 40.01 -8.51
CA THR A 530 -28.95 41.26 -9.24
C THR A 530 -29.81 40.97 -10.47
N ALA A 531 -29.57 39.85 -11.16
CA ALA A 531 -30.40 39.39 -12.28
C ALA A 531 -31.78 38.87 -11.84
N SER A 532 -31.88 38.21 -10.67
CA SER A 532 -33.18 37.83 -10.10
C SER A 532 -33.98 39.05 -9.67
N ASN A 533 -33.32 40.07 -9.09
CA ASN A 533 -33.99 41.30 -8.67
C ASN A 533 -34.40 42.20 -9.84
N SER A 534 -33.69 42.17 -10.98
CA SER A 534 -34.13 42.85 -12.21
C SER A 534 -35.26 42.11 -12.93
N SER A 535 -35.38 40.79 -12.75
CA SER A 535 -36.53 40.01 -13.23
C SER A 535 -37.78 40.17 -12.34
N SER A 536 -37.61 40.38 -11.03
CA SER A 536 -38.73 40.60 -10.10
C SER A 536 -39.25 42.04 -10.11
N THR A 537 -38.49 43.00 -10.62
CA THR A 537 -38.93 44.40 -10.81
C THR A 537 -39.64 44.63 -12.15
N ARG A 538 -39.52 43.72 -13.14
CA ARG A 538 -40.29 43.80 -14.39
C ARG A 538 -41.70 43.20 -14.32
N ASN A 539 -42.02 42.43 -13.28
CA ASN A 539 -43.33 41.80 -13.11
C ASN A 539 -44.25 42.55 -12.12
N ALA A 540 -43.88 43.75 -11.67
CA ALA A 540 -44.65 44.53 -10.70
C ALA A 540 -45.22 45.86 -11.26
N GLU A 541 -45.02 46.16 -12.55
CA GLU A 541 -45.54 47.38 -13.20
C GLU A 541 -46.67 47.12 -14.21
N GLU A 542 -47.23 45.90 -14.28
CA GLU A 542 -48.30 45.58 -15.24
C GLU A 542 -49.55 44.98 -14.56
N ILE A 543 -50.01 45.59 -13.46
CA ILE A 543 -51.41 45.44 -12.97
C ILE A 543 -51.84 46.74 -12.26
N VAL A 544 -51.96 47.84 -13.00
CA VAL A 544 -52.92 48.93 -12.71
C VAL A 544 -53.29 49.58 -14.05
N GLU A 545 -54.29 49.03 -14.72
CA GLU A 545 -55.41 49.76 -15.35
C GLU A 545 -56.55 48.79 -15.69
#